data_AF-A0A2M8QJX5-F1
#
_entry.id   AF-A0A2M8QJX5-F1
#
_cell.length_a   1.000
_cell.length_b   1.000
_cell.length_c   1.000
_cell.angle_alpha   90.00
_cell.angle_beta   90.00
_cell.angle_gamma   90.00
#
_symmetry.space_group_name_H-M   'P 1'
#
loop_
_entity.id
_entity.type
_entity.pdbx_description
1 polymer ?
#
loop_
_entity_poly.entity_id
_entity_poly.type
_entity_poly.pdbx_seq_one_letter_code
_entity_poly.pdbx_strand_id
1 'polypeptide(L)' 'MTADKLIDLIVARLVRDHGRSKHHWRKVVGPIRLYTRETHPHCNWAATPSGTFQENAAVETLLDDWRMRYPLLSG' A
#
# COMPACT_ATOMS: atom_id res chain seq x y z
N MET A 1 -8.22 10.91 -1.16
CA MET A 1 -7.98 9.44 -1.20
C MET A 1 -7.88 8.97 0.23
N THR A 2 -8.58 7.91 0.64
CA THR A 2 -8.48 7.36 2.02
C THR A 2 -7.53 6.17 2.08
N ALA A 3 -7.06 5.83 3.29
CA ALA A 3 -6.22 4.65 3.51
C ALA A 3 -6.90 3.36 3.01
N ASP A 4 -8.16 3.14 3.38
CA ASP A 4 -8.91 1.95 2.97
C ASP A 4 -9.06 1.85 1.45
N LYS A 5 -9.37 2.98 0.79
CA LYS A 5 -9.47 3.02 -0.66
C LYS A 5 -8.12 2.72 -1.32
N LEU A 6 -7.01 3.20 -0.74
CA LEU A 6 -5.68 2.90 -1.24
C LEU A 6 -5.35 1.42 -1.09
N ILE A 7 -5.65 0.81 0.06
CA ILE A 7 -5.48 -0.64 0.29
C ILE A 7 -6.25 -1.45 -0.75
N ASP A 8 -7.51 -1.12 -1.00
CA ASP A 8 -8.33 -1.85 -1.97
C ASP A 8 -7.78 -1.76 -3.39
N LEU A 9 -7.28 -0.58 -3.76
CA LEU A 9 -6.62 -0.37 -5.04
C LEU A 9 -5.31 -1.19 -5.13
N ILE A 10 -4.45 -1.17 -4.10
CA ILE A 10 -3.18 -1.92 -4.05
C ILE A 10 -3.48 -3.42 -4.21
N VAL A 11 -4.41 -3.94 -3.41
CA VAL A 11 -4.80 -5.36 -3.42
C VAL A 11 -5.36 -5.75 -4.78
N ALA A 12 -6.21 -4.92 -5.38
CA ALA A 12 -6.74 -5.19 -6.71
C ALA A 12 -5.64 -5.25 -7.78
N ARG A 13 -4.61 -4.39 -7.68
CA ARG A 13 -3.47 -4.39 -8.60
C ARG A 13 -2.59 -5.63 -8.41
N LEU A 14 -2.26 -5.99 -7.18
CA LEU A 14 -1.45 -7.18 -6.87
C LEU A 14 -2.13 -8.47 -7.31
N VAL A 15 -3.45 -8.60 -7.11
CA VAL A 15 -4.23 -9.74 -7.61
C VAL A 15 -4.15 -9.85 -9.13
N ARG A 16 -4.23 -8.71 -9.83
CA ARG A 16 -4.17 -8.68 -11.29
C ARG A 16 -2.79 -9.07 -11.82
N ASP A 17 -1.73 -8.58 -11.20
CA ASP A 17 -0.38 -8.69 -11.74
C ASP A 17 0.35 -9.96 -11.27
N HIS A 18 0.01 -10.46 -10.08
CA HIS A 18 0.72 -11.57 -9.42
C HIS A 18 -0.20 -12.73 -8.99
N GLY A 19 -1.50 -12.68 -9.30
CA GLY A 19 -2.47 -13.72 -8.95
C GLY A 19 -2.76 -13.75 -7.44
N ARG A 20 -3.03 -14.94 -6.88
CA ARG A 20 -3.48 -15.15 -5.47
C ARG A 20 -4.82 -14.48 -5.13
N SER A 21 -5.30 -14.72 -3.93
CA SER A 21 -6.58 -14.17 -3.46
C SER A 21 -6.42 -12.75 -2.91
N LYS A 22 -7.50 -11.95 -2.95
CA LYS A 22 -7.56 -10.64 -2.28
C LYS A 22 -7.22 -10.75 -0.79
N HIS A 23 -7.68 -11.83 -0.14
CA HIS A 23 -7.41 -12.08 1.28
C HIS A 23 -5.91 -12.26 1.54
N HIS A 24 -5.22 -13.02 0.69
CA HIS A 24 -3.76 -13.20 0.77
C HIS A 24 -3.04 -11.86 0.69
N TRP A 25 -3.32 -11.05 -0.33
CA TRP A 25 -2.65 -9.76 -0.50
C TRP A 25 -2.99 -8.74 0.58
N ARG A 26 -4.23 -8.74 1.12
CA ARG A 26 -4.55 -7.90 2.29
C ARG A 26 -3.68 -8.26 3.49
N LYS A 27 -3.44 -9.55 3.73
CA LYS A 27 -2.55 -10.00 4.81
C LYS A 27 -1.11 -9.59 4.56
N VAL A 28 -0.60 -9.76 3.33
CA VAL A 28 0.77 -9.37 2.97
C VAL A 28 0.97 -7.86 3.10
N VAL A 29 0.09 -7.03 2.51
CA VAL A 29 0.21 -5.55 2.53
C VAL A 29 0.11 -5.00 3.95
N GLY A 30 -0.78 -5.58 4.77
CA GLY A 30 -1.06 -5.09 6.10
C GLY A 30 -1.80 -3.75 6.12
N PRO A 31 -1.95 -3.13 7.31
CA PRO A 31 -2.60 -1.84 7.44
C PRO A 31 -1.73 -0.71 6.89
N ILE A 32 -2.37 0.32 6.35
CA ILE A 32 -1.70 1.59 6.04
C ILE A 32 -1.71 2.47 7.28
N ARG A 33 -0.52 2.84 7.74
CA ARG A 33 -0.34 3.81 8.81
C ARG A 33 -0.40 5.21 8.22
N LEU A 34 -1.25 6.06 8.78
CA LEU A 34 -1.31 7.49 8.47
C LEU A 34 -0.48 8.30 9.46
N TYR A 35 0.18 9.33 8.94
CA TYR A 35 0.93 10.32 9.69
C TYR A 35 0.30 11.70 9.49
N THR A 36 0.59 12.62 10.41
CA THR A 36 0.16 14.02 10.27
C THR A 36 0.94 14.69 9.15
N ARG A 37 0.29 15.63 8.44
CA ARG A 37 0.97 16.41 7.39
C ARG A 37 2.00 17.40 7.94
N GLU A 38 1.91 17.72 9.22
CA GLU A 38 2.90 18.56 9.92
C GLU A 38 4.27 17.88 9.98
N THR A 39 4.28 16.58 10.27
CA THR A 39 5.52 15.79 10.37
C THR A 39 5.89 15.15 9.03
N HIS A 40 4.90 14.90 8.16
CA HIS A 40 5.06 14.23 6.88
C HIS A 40 4.37 15.01 5.75
N PRO A 41 4.92 16.16 5.32
CA PRO A 41 4.27 17.05 4.36
C PRO A 41 4.24 16.50 2.93
N HIS A 42 5.13 15.58 2.58
CA HIS A 42 5.29 15.05 1.22
C HIS A 42 4.73 13.66 1.00
N CYS A 43 4.69 12.82 2.04
CA CYS A 43 4.06 11.50 1.98
C CYS A 43 3.59 11.14 3.38
N ASN A 44 2.28 11.16 3.62
CA ASN A 44 1.74 11.05 4.97
C ASN A 44 1.32 9.62 5.33
N TRP A 45 1.85 8.61 4.64
CA TRP A 45 1.46 7.23 4.90
C TRP A 45 2.58 6.24 4.60
N ALA A 46 2.49 5.08 5.24
CA ALA A 46 3.37 3.94 4.99
C ALA A 46 2.61 2.62 5.17
N ALA A 47 3.09 1.57 4.52
CA ALA A 47 2.70 0.19 4.79
C ALA A 47 3.95 -0.63 5.12
N THR A 48 3.77 -1.72 5.86
CA THR A 48 4.86 -2.62 6.27
C THR A 48 4.49 -4.03 5.85
N PRO A 49 4.89 -4.46 4.64
CA PRO A 49 4.48 -5.76 4.13
C PRO A 49 5.11 -6.91 4.91
N SER A 50 4.41 -8.04 4.96
CA SER A 50 4.76 -9.21 5.79
C SER A 50 4.54 -10.56 5.06
N GLY A 51 4.99 -10.63 3.81
CA GLY A 51 5.01 -11.84 2.98
C GLY A 51 6.41 -12.45 2.81
N THR A 52 6.54 -13.29 1.79
CA THR A 52 7.85 -13.78 1.32
C THR A 52 8.69 -12.63 0.74
N PHE A 53 9.98 -12.89 0.48
CA PHE A 53 10.85 -11.91 -0.18
C PHE A 53 10.26 -11.39 -1.50
N GLN A 54 9.74 -12.29 -2.35
CA GLN A 54 9.15 -11.90 -3.64
C GLN A 54 7.85 -11.11 -3.47
N GLU A 55 7.03 -11.47 -2.48
CA GLU A 55 5.79 -10.77 -2.19
C GLU A 55 6.04 -9.36 -1.65
N ASN A 56 7.01 -9.22 -0.73
CA ASN A 56 7.39 -7.92 -0.19
C ASN A 56 7.95 -7.03 -1.29
N ALA A 57 8.82 -7.55 -2.16
CA ALA A 57 9.36 -6.79 -3.28
C ALA A 57 8.26 -6.31 -4.25
N ALA A 58 7.26 -7.15 -4.54
CA ALA A 58 6.12 -6.77 -5.38
C ALA A 58 5.27 -5.66 -4.73
N VAL A 59 5.02 -5.75 -3.42
CA VAL A 59 4.32 -4.71 -2.68
C VAL A 59 5.13 -3.42 -2.69
N GLU A 60 6.40 -3.45 -2.26
CA GLU A 60 7.27 -2.29 -2.15
C GLU A 60 7.40 -1.53 -3.47
N THR A 61 7.62 -2.25 -4.57
CA THR A 61 7.67 -1.66 -5.92
C THR A 61 6.38 -0.89 -6.24
N LEU A 62 5.22 -1.49 -5.96
CA LEU A 62 3.93 -0.85 -6.20
C LEU A 62 3.71 0.35 -5.27
N LEU A 63 4.16 0.27 -4.01
CA LEU A 63 4.05 1.38 -3.06
C LEU A 63 4.86 2.59 -3.54
N ASP A 64 6.06 2.39 -4.07
CA ASP A 64 6.90 3.48 -4.59
C ASP A 64 6.21 4.23 -5.74
N ASP A 65 5.67 3.50 -6.71
CA ASP A 65 4.86 4.08 -7.81
C ASP A 65 3.68 4.90 -7.27
N TRP A 66 3.06 4.40 -6.19
CA TRP A 66 1.82 4.97 -5.68
C TRP A 66 2.04 6.13 -4.73
N ARG A 67 3.21 6.21 -4.08
CA ARG A 67 3.63 7.43 -3.37
C ARG A 67 3.72 8.60 -4.33
N MET A 68 4.16 8.38 -5.57
CA MET A 68 4.19 9.43 -6.59
C MET A 68 2.80 9.88 -7.04
N ARG A 69 1.83 8.95 -7.06
CA ARG A 69 0.46 9.24 -7.55
C ARG A 69 -0.49 9.73 -6.45
N TYR A 70 -0.37 9.20 -5.25
CA TYR A 70 -1.24 9.44 -4.10
C TYR A 70 -0.40 9.70 -2.83
N PRO A 71 0.47 10.73 -2.81
CA PRO A 71 1.35 10.98 -1.68
C PRO A 71 0.60 11.33 -0.39
N LEU A 72 -0.56 11.97 -0.52
CA LEU A 72 -1.32 12.50 0.61
C LEU A 72 -2.70 11.85 0.69
N LEU A 73 -2.96 11.19 1.81
CA LEU A 73 -4.24 10.57 2.15
C LEU A 73 -4.98 11.39 3.19
N SER A 74 -6.30 11.23 3.20
CA SER A 74 -7.21 11.77 4.21
C SER A 74 -7.74 10.63 5.07
N GLY A 75 -7.90 10.87 6.36
CA GLY A 75 -8.63 10.00 7.28
C GLY A 75 -10.13 10.08 7.04
#